data_AF-A0A7Y7XI91-F1
#
_entry.id   AF-A0A7Y7XI91-F1
#
_cell.length_a   1.000
_cell.length_b   1.000
_cell.length_c   1.000
_cell.angle_alpha   90.00
_cell.angle_beta   90.00
_cell.angle_gamma   90.00
#
_symmetry.space_group_name_H-M   'P 1'
#
loop_
_entity.id
_entity.type
_entity.pdbx_description
1 polymer ?
#
loop_
_entity_poly.entity_id
_entity_poly.type
_entity_poly.pdbx_seq_one_letter_code
_entity_poly.pdbx_strand_id
1 'polypeptide(L)'
;MKHEVVEKNIGLLAFFMVIAVSIGGLTQIVPLFFQDVTNKPVEGMKPRPALELEGRDVFIANGCVGCHSQMIRPFRAETERYGHYSVAGESVWDHPFLWGSKRTGPDLARVGGRYSDDWHRAHLYNPRNVVPESKMPAYPFLVENKLDGKDTAKKMEVLRTLGVPYTDEDIAGAKDAVKGKTEMDALVAYLQGLGTIIKSKR
;
A
#
# COMPACT_ATOMS: atom_id res chain seq x y z
N MET A 1 15.15 36.36 28.87
CA MET A 1 16.37 36.32 28.04
C MET A 1 16.27 37.40 26.98
N LYS A 2 17.32 38.18 26.72
CA LYS A 2 17.35 39.08 25.56
C LYS A 2 17.58 38.22 24.30
N HIS A 3 16.71 38.34 23.30
CA HIS A 3 16.79 37.57 22.05
C HIS A 3 18.16 37.69 21.35
N GLU A 4 18.78 38.87 21.48
CA GLU A 4 20.12 39.19 20.98
C GLU A 4 21.21 38.19 21.37
N VAL A 5 21.12 37.56 22.55
CA VAL A 5 22.10 36.55 22.99
C VAL A 5 22.00 35.27 22.16
N VAL A 6 20.80 34.86 21.75
CA VAL A 6 20.60 33.65 20.94
C VAL A 6 20.95 33.94 19.47
N GLU A 7 20.52 35.08 18.96
CA GLU A 7 20.72 35.46 17.55
C GLU A 7 22.19 35.62 17.17
N LYS A 8 23.03 36.12 18.09
CA LYS A 8 24.46 36.31 17.85
C LYS A 8 25.30 35.04 18.04
N ASN A 9 24.73 33.97 18.61
CA ASN A 9 25.43 32.72 18.89
C ASN A 9 24.90 31.60 18.00
N ILE A 10 25.60 31.31 16.90
CA ILE A 10 25.18 30.30 15.90
C ILE A 10 24.91 28.93 16.55
N GLY A 11 25.76 28.47 17.46
CA GLY A 11 25.57 27.19 18.15
C GLY A 11 24.33 27.16 19.05
N LEU A 12 24.05 28.27 19.75
CA LEU A 12 22.89 28.39 20.63
C LEU A 12 21.59 28.48 19.81
N LEU A 13 21.61 29.21 18.70
CA LEU A 13 20.50 29.27 17.74
C LEU A 13 20.21 27.90 17.13
N ALA A 14 21.25 27.20 16.63
CA ALA A 14 21.11 25.85 16.07
C ALA A 14 20.52 24.86 17.09
N PHE A 15 20.99 24.89 18.33
CA PHE A 15 20.47 24.06 19.41
C PHE A 15 18.97 24.27 19.65
N PHE A 16 18.53 25.53 19.79
CA PHE A 16 17.11 25.83 19.99
C PHE A 16 16.25 25.51 18.78
N MET A 17 16.76 25.70 17.55
CA MET A 17 16.05 25.30 16.33
C MET A 17 15.81 23.79 16.28
N VAL A 18 16.83 22.98 16.61
CA VAL A 18 16.70 21.52 16.67
C VAL A 18 15.64 21.10 17.68
N ILE A 19 15.64 21.70 18.87
CA ILE A 19 14.61 21.42 19.88
C ILE A 19 13.22 21.80 19.36
N ALA A 20 13.06 23.02 18.84
CA ALA A 20 11.77 23.54 18.39
C ALA A 20 11.17 22.67 17.27
N VAL A 21 11.96 22.27 16.26
CA VAL A 21 11.48 21.42 15.16
C VAL A 21 11.20 19.99 15.62
N SER A 22 11.95 19.47 16.60
CA SER A 22 11.80 18.09 17.07
C SER A 22 10.51 17.85 17.84
N ILE A 23 9.97 18.87 18.53
CA ILE A 23 8.75 18.73 19.34
C ILE A 23 7.57 18.21 18.49
N GLY A 24 7.39 18.69 17.26
CA GLY A 24 6.34 18.22 16.36
C GLY A 24 6.45 16.72 16.05
N GLY A 25 7.64 16.28 15.62
CA GLY A 25 7.90 14.87 15.34
C GLY A 25 7.74 13.98 16.57
N LEU A 26 8.28 14.41 17.73
CA LEU A 26 8.18 13.66 18.98
C LEU A 26 6.74 13.52 19.47
N THR A 27 5.91 14.56 19.32
CA THR A 27 4.53 14.53 19.80
C THR A 27 3.57 13.82 18.86
N GLN A 28 3.84 13.81 17.55
CA GLN A 28 2.95 13.19 16.56
C GLN A 28 3.34 11.76 16.19
N ILE A 29 4.64 11.46 16.08
CA ILE A 29 5.13 10.16 15.57
C ILE A 29 5.35 9.17 16.71
N VAL A 30 6.04 9.61 17.78
CA VAL A 30 6.47 8.68 18.85
C VAL A 30 5.29 7.97 19.51
N PRO A 31 4.17 8.65 19.87
CA PRO A 31 3.02 7.95 20.46
C PRO A 31 2.40 6.90 19.55
N LEU A 32 2.46 7.07 18.22
CA LEU A 32 1.87 6.12 17.27
C LEU A 32 2.57 4.76 17.29
N PHE A 33 3.85 4.66 17.69
CA PHE A 33 4.53 3.36 17.86
C PHE A 33 3.93 2.52 19.00
N PHE A 34 3.23 3.16 19.95
CA PHE A 34 2.72 2.51 21.16
C PHE A 34 1.19 2.40 21.17
N GLN A 35 0.50 2.87 20.11
CA GLN A 35 -0.95 2.84 20.03
C GLN A 35 -1.46 1.55 19.40
N ASP A 36 -2.23 0.77 20.15
CA ASP A 36 -2.83 -0.48 19.66
C ASP A 36 -3.68 -0.29 18.40
N VAL A 37 -4.46 0.81 18.33
CA VAL A 37 -5.40 1.07 17.24
C VAL A 37 -4.74 1.23 15.87
N THR A 38 -3.46 1.60 15.82
CA THR A 38 -2.70 1.75 14.56
C THR A 38 -1.73 0.59 14.28
N ASN A 39 -1.47 -0.28 15.27
CA ASN A 39 -0.47 -1.34 15.15
C ASN A 39 -1.05 -2.76 15.20
N LYS A 40 -2.31 -2.93 15.60
CA LYS A 40 -2.97 -4.25 15.61
C LYS A 40 -3.64 -4.52 14.25
N PRO A 41 -3.30 -5.63 13.57
CA PRO A 41 -3.96 -6.00 12.33
C PRO A 41 -5.43 -6.33 12.57
N VAL A 42 -6.27 -6.19 11.54
CA VAL A 42 -7.66 -6.67 11.60
C VAL A 42 -7.68 -8.17 11.88
N GLU A 43 -8.66 -8.62 12.66
CA GLU A 43 -8.82 -10.03 13.00
C GLU A 43 -8.89 -10.91 11.74
N GLY A 44 -8.09 -11.98 11.72
CA GLY A 44 -8.03 -12.92 10.60
C GLY A 44 -7.21 -12.45 9.39
N MET A 45 -6.62 -11.24 9.43
CA MET A 45 -5.71 -10.77 8.38
C MET A 45 -4.47 -11.68 8.31
N LYS A 46 -4.07 -12.05 7.09
CA LYS A 46 -2.85 -12.81 6.81
C LYS A 46 -1.87 -11.96 6.00
N PRO A 47 -0.55 -12.19 6.12
CA PRO A 47 0.42 -11.59 5.23
C PRO A 47 0.08 -11.88 3.77
N ARG A 48 0.49 -10.97 2.88
CA ARG A 48 0.24 -11.13 1.44
C ARG A 48 0.98 -12.36 0.92
N PRO A 49 0.32 -13.27 0.20
CA PRO A 49 1.02 -14.33 -0.52
C PRO A 49 2.10 -13.75 -1.45
N ALA A 50 3.12 -14.56 -1.75
CA ALA A 50 4.26 -14.14 -2.57
C ALA A 50 3.85 -13.43 -3.88
N LEU A 51 2.83 -13.94 -4.58
CA LEU A 51 2.36 -13.34 -5.84
C LEU A 51 1.68 -11.97 -5.63
N GLU A 52 0.91 -11.81 -4.55
CA GLU A 52 0.32 -10.51 -4.20
C GLU A 52 1.38 -9.50 -3.74
N LEU A 53 2.43 -9.97 -3.04
CA LEU A 53 3.54 -9.12 -2.65
C LEU A 53 4.28 -8.57 -3.88
N GLU A 54 4.61 -9.42 -4.85
CA GLU A 54 5.21 -8.97 -6.11
C GLU A 54 4.26 -8.06 -6.88
N GLY A 55 2.96 -8.37 -6.90
CA GLY A 55 1.94 -7.53 -7.53
C GLY A 55 1.82 -6.14 -6.93
N ARG A 56 1.99 -6.04 -5.60
CA ARG A 56 2.05 -4.77 -4.88
C ARG A 56 3.28 -3.97 -5.28
N ASP A 57 4.43 -4.60 -5.45
CA ASP A 57 5.63 -3.92 -5.92
C ASP A 57 5.50 -3.48 -7.38
N VAL A 58 4.83 -4.24 -8.23
CA VAL A 58 4.43 -3.83 -9.59
C VAL A 58 3.51 -2.60 -9.53
N PHE A 59 2.53 -2.57 -8.62
CA PHE A 59 1.66 -1.40 -8.40
C PHE A 59 2.46 -0.15 -8.00
N ILE A 60 3.47 -0.32 -7.15
CA ILE A 60 4.39 0.76 -6.73
C ILE A 60 5.24 1.23 -7.90
N ALA A 61 5.90 0.31 -8.61
CA ALA A 61 6.81 0.61 -9.71
C ALA A 61 6.11 1.36 -10.84
N ASN A 62 4.83 1.10 -11.06
CA ASN A 62 4.00 1.74 -12.08
C ASN A 62 3.30 3.02 -11.62
N GLY A 63 3.56 3.49 -10.39
CA GLY A 63 3.05 4.75 -9.87
C GLY A 63 1.53 4.81 -9.72
N CYS A 64 0.86 3.66 -9.60
CA CYS A 64 -0.61 3.59 -9.55
C CYS A 64 -1.20 4.45 -8.40
N VAL A 65 -0.47 4.56 -7.29
CA VAL A 65 -0.80 5.41 -6.13
C VAL A 65 -0.96 6.90 -6.48
N GLY A 66 -0.33 7.37 -7.56
CA GLY A 66 -0.46 8.75 -8.04
C GLY A 66 -1.83 9.08 -8.62
N CYS A 67 -2.61 8.06 -8.99
CA CYS A 67 -3.97 8.21 -9.52
C CYS A 67 -5.05 7.58 -8.65
N HIS A 68 -4.70 6.54 -7.88
CA HIS A 68 -5.62 5.73 -7.10
C HIS A 68 -5.26 5.77 -5.62
N SER A 69 -6.25 6.08 -4.79
CA SER A 69 -6.15 5.93 -3.34
C SER A 69 -6.52 4.52 -2.89
N GLN A 70 -6.05 4.14 -1.71
CA GLN A 70 -6.47 2.95 -0.98
C GLN A 70 -6.85 3.35 0.45
N MET A 71 -7.73 4.35 0.57
CA MET A 71 -8.16 4.89 1.87
C MET A 71 -9.55 5.51 1.73
N ILE A 72 -10.57 4.75 2.10
CA ILE A 72 -11.96 5.20 2.07
C ILE A 72 -12.25 6.00 3.33
N ARG A 73 -12.73 7.23 3.17
CA ARG A 73 -13.04 8.12 4.29
C ARG A 73 -14.39 7.77 4.92
N PRO A 74 -14.60 8.06 6.22
CA PRO A 74 -15.81 7.71 6.96
C PRO A 74 -16.99 8.67 6.66
N PHE A 75 -17.30 8.84 5.37
CA PHE A 75 -18.46 9.60 4.90
C PHE A 75 -19.44 8.66 4.21
N ARG A 76 -20.74 8.84 4.45
CA ARG A 76 -21.79 8.03 3.82
C ARG A 76 -21.60 7.90 2.30
N ALA A 77 -21.36 9.00 1.60
CA ALA A 77 -21.20 8.99 0.15
C ALA A 77 -19.99 8.18 -0.35
N GLU A 78 -18.92 8.09 0.44
CA GLU A 78 -17.78 7.21 0.11
C GLU A 78 -18.12 5.76 0.39
N THR A 79 -18.80 5.50 1.51
CA THR A 79 -19.26 4.15 1.87
C THR A 79 -20.16 3.56 0.79
N GLU A 80 -21.14 4.31 0.30
CA GLU A 80 -22.05 3.85 -0.79
C GLU A 80 -21.29 3.57 -2.10
N ARG A 81 -20.21 4.31 -2.36
CA ARG A 81 -19.44 4.22 -3.61
C ARG A 81 -18.42 3.09 -3.59
N TYR A 82 -17.71 2.95 -2.48
CA TYR A 82 -16.52 2.10 -2.37
C TYR A 82 -16.68 0.94 -1.37
N GLY A 83 -17.59 1.02 -0.41
CA GLY A 83 -17.75 0.04 0.68
C GLY A 83 -17.26 0.60 2.02
N HIS A 84 -17.18 -0.24 3.05
CA HIS A 84 -16.82 0.20 4.41
C HIS A 84 -15.54 1.05 4.43
N TYR A 85 -15.54 2.12 5.22
CA TYR A 85 -14.39 3.00 5.39
C TYR A 85 -13.15 2.22 5.82
N SER A 86 -11.98 2.70 5.42
CA SER A 86 -10.72 2.04 5.74
C SER A 86 -10.40 2.18 7.22
N VAL A 87 -9.90 1.11 7.84
CA VAL A 87 -9.45 1.10 9.24
C VAL A 87 -7.94 0.89 9.29
N ALA A 88 -7.29 1.45 10.32
CA ALA A 88 -5.83 1.44 10.42
C ALA A 88 -5.23 0.02 10.41
N GLY A 89 -5.93 -0.94 11.02
CA GLY A 89 -5.52 -2.34 11.08
C GLY A 89 -5.31 -3.02 9.71
N GLU A 90 -5.85 -2.47 8.62
CA GLU A 90 -5.73 -3.07 7.29
C GLU A 90 -4.40 -2.77 6.60
N SER A 91 -3.71 -1.71 7.04
CA SER A 91 -2.43 -1.27 6.46
C SER A 91 -1.23 -1.52 7.38
N VAL A 92 -1.42 -2.26 8.48
CA VAL A 92 -0.36 -2.52 9.48
C VAL A 92 0.87 -3.19 8.85
N TRP A 93 0.67 -4.02 7.82
CA TRP A 93 1.74 -4.71 7.11
C TRP A 93 2.10 -4.08 5.75
N ASP A 94 1.56 -2.90 5.44
CA ASP A 94 1.89 -2.19 4.20
C ASP A 94 3.17 -1.37 4.38
N HIS A 95 4.29 -1.90 3.89
CA HIS A 95 5.58 -1.20 3.87
C HIS A 95 5.99 -0.85 2.43
N PRO A 96 5.90 0.43 2.00
CA PRO A 96 5.25 1.57 2.67
C PRO A 96 3.72 1.58 2.52
N PHE A 97 3.01 2.43 3.26
CA PHE A 97 1.55 2.56 3.08
C PHE A 97 1.21 3.07 1.66
N LEU A 98 0.07 2.63 1.11
CA LEU A 98 -0.41 3.01 -0.24
C LEU A 98 -1.75 3.74 -0.24
N TRP A 99 -2.05 4.49 0.83
CA TRP A 99 -3.31 5.21 1.02
C TRP A 99 -3.65 6.18 -0.12
N GLY A 100 -2.64 6.74 -0.77
CA GLY A 100 -2.77 7.72 -1.84
C GLY A 100 -3.10 9.13 -1.34
N SER A 101 -2.91 10.11 -2.22
CA SER A 101 -3.16 11.54 -1.95
C SER A 101 -4.00 12.22 -3.04
N LYS A 102 -4.36 11.48 -4.09
CA LYS A 102 -5.11 11.95 -5.25
C LYS A 102 -6.04 10.85 -5.77
N ARG A 103 -7.16 11.25 -6.35
CA ARG A 103 -8.13 10.36 -7.03
C ARG A 103 -8.38 10.87 -8.45
N THR A 104 -7.45 10.57 -9.36
CA THR A 104 -7.70 10.70 -10.81
C THR A 104 -8.57 9.52 -11.27
N GLY A 105 -8.27 8.33 -10.76
CA GLY A 105 -9.13 7.16 -10.82
C GLY A 105 -9.86 6.91 -9.49
N PRO A 106 -10.75 5.91 -9.44
CA PRO A 106 -11.48 5.55 -8.23
C PRO A 106 -10.57 5.02 -7.11
N ASP A 107 -11.06 5.03 -5.87
CA ASP A 107 -10.40 4.35 -4.74
C ASP A 107 -10.41 2.82 -4.95
N LEU A 108 -9.31 2.16 -4.60
CA LEU A 108 -9.08 0.72 -4.79
C LEU A 108 -9.10 -0.09 -3.49
N ALA A 109 -9.29 0.52 -2.31
CA ALA A 109 -9.20 -0.17 -1.01
C ALA A 109 -10.16 -1.36 -0.85
N ARG A 110 -11.17 -1.47 -1.71
CA ARG A 110 -12.22 -2.51 -1.70
C ARG A 110 -12.50 -3.05 -3.11
N VAL A 111 -11.48 -3.10 -3.96
CA VAL A 111 -11.65 -3.61 -5.33
C VAL A 111 -11.67 -5.13 -5.39
N GLY A 112 -11.16 -5.81 -4.36
CA GLY A 112 -11.13 -7.26 -4.28
C GLY A 112 -12.51 -7.89 -4.47
N GLY A 113 -12.63 -8.81 -5.44
CA GLY A 113 -13.88 -9.49 -5.80
C GLY A 113 -14.93 -8.61 -6.48
N ARG A 114 -14.67 -7.31 -6.72
CA ARG A 114 -15.62 -6.39 -7.37
C ARG A 114 -15.66 -6.58 -8.89
N TYR A 115 -14.55 -6.99 -9.48
CA TYR A 115 -14.41 -7.29 -10.91
C TYR A 115 -13.72 -8.64 -11.08
N SER A 116 -13.96 -9.31 -12.21
CA SER A 116 -13.26 -10.55 -12.54
C SER A 116 -11.81 -10.28 -12.91
N ASP A 117 -10.96 -11.31 -12.80
CA ASP A 117 -9.56 -11.25 -13.25
C ASP A 117 -9.47 -10.88 -14.72
N ASP A 118 -10.37 -11.40 -15.56
CA ASP A 118 -10.42 -11.08 -16.99
C ASP A 118 -10.75 -9.61 -17.23
N TRP A 119 -11.64 -9.02 -16.43
CA TRP A 119 -11.90 -7.59 -16.50
C TRP A 119 -10.66 -6.78 -16.11
N HIS A 120 -9.97 -7.17 -15.04
CA HIS A 120 -8.73 -6.50 -14.63
C HIS A 120 -7.66 -6.59 -15.72
N ARG A 121 -7.47 -7.77 -16.33
CA ARG A 121 -6.52 -7.97 -17.45
C ARG A 121 -6.86 -7.09 -18.64
N ALA A 122 -8.12 -7.08 -19.07
CA ALA A 122 -8.57 -6.26 -20.19
C ALA A 122 -8.42 -4.76 -19.89
N HIS A 123 -8.82 -4.33 -18.70
CA HIS A 123 -8.72 -2.94 -18.26
C HIS A 123 -7.26 -2.49 -18.16
N LEU A 124 -6.37 -3.27 -17.56
CA LEU A 124 -4.95 -2.91 -17.44
C LEU A 124 -4.25 -2.90 -18.80
N TYR A 125 -4.58 -3.86 -19.68
CA TYR A 125 -4.00 -3.92 -21.02
C TYR A 125 -4.34 -2.67 -21.85
N ASN A 126 -5.61 -2.27 -21.86
CA ASN A 126 -6.03 -0.99 -22.43
C ASN A 126 -7.34 -0.50 -21.76
N PRO A 127 -7.27 0.47 -20.83
CA PRO A 127 -8.45 0.90 -20.07
C PRO A 127 -9.59 1.40 -20.95
N ARG A 128 -9.27 2.01 -22.09
CA ARG A 128 -10.26 2.57 -23.02
C ARG A 128 -11.05 1.52 -23.80
N ASN A 129 -10.61 0.25 -23.78
CA ASN A 129 -11.36 -0.83 -24.41
C ASN A 129 -12.60 -1.24 -23.58
N VAL A 130 -12.57 -1.03 -22.27
CA VAL A 130 -13.67 -1.40 -21.36
C VAL A 130 -14.33 -0.20 -20.68
N VAL A 131 -13.62 0.94 -20.62
CA VAL A 131 -14.13 2.23 -20.13
C VAL A 131 -13.66 3.31 -21.12
N PRO A 132 -14.42 3.60 -22.19
CA PRO A 132 -13.99 4.47 -23.30
C PRO A 132 -13.47 5.87 -22.87
N GLU A 133 -14.04 6.43 -21.82
CA GLU A 133 -13.69 7.74 -21.27
C GLU A 133 -12.47 7.72 -20.34
N SER A 134 -11.89 6.55 -20.07
CA SER A 134 -10.79 6.39 -19.12
C SER A 134 -9.56 7.22 -19.51
N LYS A 135 -8.97 7.86 -18.50
CA LYS A 135 -7.69 8.59 -18.62
C LYS A 135 -6.50 7.79 -18.07
N MET A 136 -6.74 6.59 -17.53
CA MET A 136 -5.68 5.71 -17.03
C MET A 136 -4.77 5.29 -18.19
N PRO A 137 -3.43 5.27 -18.02
CA PRO A 137 -2.49 4.75 -19.02
C PRO A 137 -2.74 3.27 -19.35
N ALA A 138 -2.28 2.83 -20.52
CA ALA A 138 -2.31 1.41 -20.88
C ALA A 138 -1.04 0.71 -20.39
N TYR A 139 -1.17 -0.50 -19.85
CA TYR A 139 -0.07 -1.31 -19.30
C TYR A 139 0.05 -2.68 -20.00
N PRO A 140 0.13 -2.75 -21.35
CA PRO A 140 0.17 -4.02 -22.07
C PRO A 140 1.43 -4.84 -21.78
N PHE A 141 2.55 -4.17 -21.49
CA PHE A 141 3.84 -4.80 -21.17
C PHE A 141 3.78 -5.72 -19.94
N LEU A 142 2.81 -5.54 -19.03
CA LEU A 142 2.64 -6.42 -17.88
C LEU A 142 2.33 -7.86 -18.27
N VAL A 143 1.81 -8.09 -19.49
CA VAL A 143 1.55 -9.43 -20.04
C VAL A 143 2.85 -10.10 -20.53
N GLU A 144 3.82 -9.30 -20.98
CA GLU A 144 5.07 -9.78 -21.56
C GLU A 144 6.13 -10.01 -20.47
N ASN A 145 6.14 -9.18 -19.43
CA ASN A 145 7.08 -9.25 -18.33
C ASN A 145 6.78 -10.45 -17.42
N LYS A 146 7.78 -11.30 -17.21
CA LYS A 146 7.69 -12.49 -16.35
C LYS A 146 8.50 -12.31 -15.07
N LEU A 147 7.92 -12.74 -13.96
CA LEU A 147 8.58 -12.79 -12.66
C LEU A 147 9.53 -14.00 -12.60
N ASP A 148 10.77 -13.75 -12.18
CA ASP A 148 11.77 -14.80 -11.96
C ASP A 148 11.76 -15.34 -10.52
N GLY A 149 11.13 -14.61 -9.60
CA GLY A 149 11.04 -14.90 -8.18
C GLY A 149 12.36 -14.83 -7.42
N LYS A 150 13.40 -14.23 -8.01
CA LYS A 150 14.76 -14.23 -7.45
C LYS A 150 14.81 -13.57 -6.07
N ASP A 151 14.14 -12.42 -5.93
CA ASP A 151 14.23 -11.59 -4.73
C ASP A 151 13.03 -11.77 -3.78
N THR A 152 12.01 -12.54 -4.17
CA THR A 152 10.74 -12.67 -3.42
C THR A 152 10.94 -13.23 -2.01
N ALA A 153 11.74 -14.29 -1.87
CA ALA A 153 12.10 -14.84 -0.56
C ALA A 153 12.82 -13.77 0.30
N LYS A 154 13.74 -13.01 -0.31
CA LYS A 154 14.47 -11.96 0.40
C LYS A 154 13.56 -10.82 0.86
N LYS A 155 12.59 -10.42 0.04
CA LYS A 155 11.58 -9.41 0.40
C LYS A 155 10.76 -9.87 1.61
N MET A 156 10.31 -11.13 1.62
CA MET A 156 9.53 -11.69 2.72
C MET A 156 10.36 -11.81 4.01
N GLU A 157 11.63 -12.21 3.91
CA GLU A 157 12.56 -12.17 5.05
C GLU A 157 12.69 -10.76 5.62
N VAL A 158 12.89 -9.75 4.78
CA VAL A 158 13.02 -8.35 5.21
C VAL A 158 11.73 -7.85 5.84
N LEU A 159 10.58 -8.11 5.23
CA LEU A 159 9.27 -7.76 5.81
C LEU A 159 9.03 -8.46 7.15
N ARG A 160 9.54 -9.69 7.32
CA ARG A 160 9.52 -10.38 8.60
C ARG A 160 10.33 -9.64 9.66
N THR A 161 11.49 -9.07 9.31
CA THR A 161 12.24 -8.20 10.24
C THR A 161 11.51 -6.90 10.59
N LEU A 162 10.57 -6.48 9.73
CA LEU A 162 9.72 -5.29 9.94
C LEU A 162 8.41 -5.61 10.66
N GLY A 163 8.18 -6.86 11.09
CA GLY A 163 7.02 -7.26 11.89
C GLY A 163 5.89 -7.96 11.13
N VAL A 164 6.05 -8.22 9.83
CA VAL A 164 5.08 -9.01 9.07
C VAL A 164 5.25 -10.50 9.39
N PRO A 165 4.21 -11.23 9.85
CA PRO A 165 4.37 -12.59 10.37
C PRO A 165 4.43 -13.67 9.27
N TYR A 166 5.40 -13.56 8.36
CA TYR A 166 5.71 -14.63 7.39
C TYR A 166 6.32 -15.85 8.08
N THR A 167 5.83 -17.03 7.71
CA THR A 167 6.38 -18.32 8.16
C THR A 167 7.59 -18.75 7.33
N ASP A 168 8.34 -19.74 7.81
CA ASP A 168 9.45 -20.31 7.02
C ASP A 168 8.92 -21.02 5.76
N GLU A 169 7.73 -21.61 5.83
CA GLU A 169 7.04 -22.21 4.70
C GLU A 169 6.68 -21.17 3.63
N ASP A 170 6.18 -19.99 4.05
CA ASP A 170 5.87 -18.89 3.14
C ASP A 170 7.12 -18.47 2.34
N ILE A 171 8.27 -18.35 3.03
CA ILE A 171 9.54 -17.91 2.44
C ILE A 171 10.15 -18.99 1.54
N ALA A 172 10.14 -20.26 1.98
CA ALA A 172 10.71 -21.38 1.23
C ALA A 172 9.99 -21.61 -0.11
N GLY A 173 8.65 -21.47 -0.13
CA GLY A 173 7.84 -21.62 -1.35
C GLY A 173 7.73 -20.37 -2.21
N ALA A 174 8.24 -19.22 -1.77
CA ALA A 174 7.98 -17.92 -2.36
C ALA A 174 8.39 -17.82 -3.83
N LYS A 175 9.58 -18.31 -4.17
CA LYS A 175 10.11 -18.25 -5.54
C LYS A 175 9.27 -19.06 -6.51
N ASP A 176 8.94 -20.30 -6.15
CA ASP A 176 8.18 -21.19 -7.01
C ASP A 176 6.73 -20.74 -7.17
N ALA A 177 6.17 -20.04 -6.17
CA ALA A 177 4.84 -19.46 -6.24
C ALA A 177 4.71 -18.34 -7.30
N VAL A 178 5.81 -17.66 -7.65
CA VAL A 178 5.79 -16.52 -8.59
C VAL A 178 6.51 -16.79 -9.90
N LYS A 179 7.46 -17.72 -9.94
CA LYS A 179 8.30 -17.99 -11.11
C LYS A 179 7.45 -18.31 -12.34
N GLY A 180 7.66 -17.54 -13.41
CA GLY A 180 6.98 -17.73 -14.69
C GLY A 180 5.57 -17.12 -14.76
N LYS A 181 5.04 -16.58 -13.66
CA LYS A 181 3.87 -15.70 -13.68
C LYS A 181 4.23 -14.37 -14.32
N THR A 182 3.25 -13.71 -14.93
CA THR A 182 3.44 -12.38 -15.52
C THR A 182 3.28 -11.29 -14.45
N GLU A 183 3.82 -10.10 -14.70
CA GLU A 183 3.54 -8.93 -13.84
C GLU A 183 2.03 -8.62 -13.81
N MET A 184 1.31 -8.89 -14.90
CA MET A 184 -0.16 -8.82 -14.96
C MET A 184 -0.81 -9.78 -13.96
N ASP A 185 -0.37 -11.05 -13.92
CA ASP A 185 -0.90 -12.02 -12.96
C ASP A 185 -0.70 -11.54 -11.52
N ALA A 186 0.48 -11.01 -11.22
CA ALA A 186 0.82 -10.52 -9.90
C ALA A 186 -0.02 -9.29 -9.53
N LEU A 187 -0.10 -8.30 -10.41
CA LEU A 187 -0.89 -7.09 -10.17
C LEU A 187 -2.37 -7.40 -9.99
N VAL A 188 -2.93 -8.32 -10.78
CA VAL A 188 -4.30 -8.78 -10.61
C VAL A 188 -4.47 -9.47 -9.26
N ALA A 189 -3.57 -10.36 -8.86
CA ALA A 189 -3.62 -11.01 -7.55
C ALA A 189 -3.61 -9.97 -6.41
N TYR A 190 -2.73 -8.97 -6.49
CA TYR A 190 -2.68 -7.88 -5.51
C TYR A 190 -4.00 -7.11 -5.43
N LEU A 191 -4.56 -6.71 -6.57
CA LEU A 191 -5.84 -5.99 -6.63
C LEU A 191 -6.99 -6.84 -6.06
N GLN A 192 -7.01 -8.13 -6.36
CA GLN A 192 -8.01 -9.05 -5.82
C GLN A 192 -7.91 -9.23 -4.30
N GLY A 193 -6.71 -9.08 -3.73
CA GLY A 193 -6.49 -9.13 -2.28
C GLY A 193 -6.96 -7.87 -1.53
N LEU A 194 -7.23 -6.75 -2.20
CA LEU A 194 -7.54 -5.48 -1.55
C LEU A 194 -8.93 -5.46 -0.89
N GLY A 195 -8.94 -5.28 0.44
CA GLY A 195 -10.16 -5.02 1.21
C GLY A 195 -11.06 -6.22 1.44
N THR A 196 -10.59 -7.43 1.14
CA THR A 196 -11.37 -8.67 1.25
C THR A 196 -11.60 -9.12 2.70
N ILE A 197 -10.77 -8.66 3.63
CA ILE A 197 -10.87 -9.03 5.05
C ILE A 197 -12.08 -8.39 5.73
N ILE A 198 -12.45 -7.16 5.35
CA ILE A 198 -13.62 -6.49 5.89
C ILE A 198 -14.86 -6.90 5.08
N LYS A 199 -15.61 -7.84 5.63
CA LYS A 199 -16.90 -8.26 5.07
C LYS A 199 -17.96 -7.20 5.34
N SER A 200 -18.06 -6.20 4.46
CA SER A 200 -19.19 -5.27 4.45
C SER A 200 -20.13 -5.58 3.30
N LYS A 201 -21.43 -5.72 3.59
CA LYS A 201 -22.45 -5.71 2.53
C LYS A 201 -22.43 -4.34 1.85
N ARG A 202 -22.54 -4.36 0.52
CA ARG A 202 -22.99 -3.19 -0.24
C ARG A 202 -24.50 -3.13 -0.19
#